data_AF-A0A8H6HN21-F1
#
_entry.id   AF-A0A8H6HN21-F1
#
_cell.length_a   1.000
_cell.length_b   1.000
_cell.length_c   1.000
_cell.angle_alpha   90.00
_cell.angle_beta   90.00
_cell.angle_gamma   90.00
#
_symmetry.space_group_name_H-M   'P 1'
#
loop_
_entity.id
_entity.type
_entity.pdbx_description
1 polymer ?
#
loop_
_entity_poly.entity_id
_entity_poly.type
_entity_poly.pdbx_seq_one_letter_code
_entity_poly.pdbx_strand_id
1 'polypeptide(L)' 'EKKSRAPSLEWAKNPAWTDLIVTYLTTHPSFRAKLFSDSTNDAAKEGRAKHVGKDSKSTLYGTLAEHVF' A
#
# COMPACT_ATOMS: atom_id res chain seq x y z
N GLU A 1 7.35 18.83 -22.90
CA GLU A 1 8.21 17.61 -22.99
C GLU A 1 7.34 16.36 -23.01
N LYS A 2 7.62 15.37 -23.87
CA LYS A 2 6.96 14.06 -23.82
C LYS A 2 7.63 13.25 -22.72
N LYS A 3 6.96 13.05 -21.57
CA LYS A 3 7.42 12.11 -20.54
C LYS A 3 7.54 10.72 -21.16
N SER A 4 8.77 10.19 -21.25
CA SER A 4 8.96 8.78 -21.58
C SER A 4 8.32 7.95 -20.47
N ARG A 5 7.62 6.87 -20.85
CA ARG A 5 7.10 5.92 -19.87
C ARG A 5 8.27 5.27 -19.16
N ALA A 6 8.15 5.10 -17.85
CA ALA A 6 9.09 4.29 -17.09
C ALA A 6 9.17 2.88 -17.70
N PRO A 7 10.36 2.23 -17.67
CA PRO A 7 10.50 0.85 -18.10
C PRO A 7 9.55 -0.05 -17.30
N SER A 8 9.07 -1.11 -17.95
CA SER A 8 8.17 -2.07 -17.29
C SER A 8 8.91 -2.77 -16.15
N LEU A 9 8.26 -2.88 -14.99
CA LEU A 9 8.80 -3.61 -13.86
C LEU A 9 8.86 -5.11 -14.16
N GLU A 10 10.06 -5.66 -14.10
CA GLU A 10 10.29 -7.09 -14.28
C GLU A 10 10.13 -7.85 -12.96
N TRP A 11 8.87 -8.09 -12.57
CA TRP A 11 8.51 -8.80 -11.34
C TRP A 11 9.21 -10.17 -11.19
N ALA A 12 9.35 -10.91 -12.29
CA ALA A 12 9.99 -12.22 -12.30
C ALA A 12 11.47 -12.20 -11.90
N LYS A 13 12.16 -11.06 -12.07
CA LYS A 13 13.56 -10.89 -11.64
C LYS A 13 13.68 -10.61 -10.15
N ASN A 14 12.59 -10.27 -9.47
CA ASN A 14 12.59 -9.84 -8.08
C ASN A 14 11.42 -10.50 -7.31
N PRO A 15 11.46 -11.83 -7.12
CA PRO A 15 10.38 -12.56 -6.45
C PRO A 15 10.15 -12.08 -4.99
N ALA A 16 11.21 -11.58 -4.34
CA ALA A 16 11.15 -11.07 -2.98
C ALA A 16 10.30 -9.80 -2.81
N TRP A 17 10.02 -9.03 -3.88
CA TRP A 17 9.21 -7.81 -3.78
C TRP A 17 7.79 -8.09 -3.29
N THR A 18 7.19 -9.19 -3.75
CA THR A 18 5.87 -9.59 -3.28
C THR A 18 5.89 -9.94 -1.80
N ASP A 19 6.92 -10.65 -1.34
CA ASP A 19 7.07 -10.99 0.08
C ASP A 19 7.29 -9.76 0.96
N LEU A 20 8.05 -8.77 0.49
CA LEU A 20 8.24 -7.50 1.18
C LEU A 20 6.93 -6.71 1.28
N ILE A 21 6.14 -6.65 0.20
CA ILE A 21 4.81 -6.02 0.21
C ILE A 21 3.91 -6.71 1.24
N VAL A 22 3.82 -8.05 1.20
CA VAL A 22 2.97 -8.82 2.12
C VAL A 22 3.41 -8.62 3.57
N THR A 23 4.72 -8.65 3.82
CA THR A 23 5.31 -8.43 5.15
C THR A 23 4.98 -7.04 5.67
N TYR A 24 5.16 -6.00 4.84
CA TYR A 24 4.89 -4.63 5.24
C TYR A 24 3.41 -4.40 5.56
N LEU A 25 2.50 -4.89 4.69
CA LEU A 25 1.06 -4.76 4.90
C LEU A 25 0.55 -5.56 6.11
N THR A 26 1.21 -6.65 6.47
CA THR A 26 0.84 -7.47 7.63
C THR A 26 1.33 -6.84 8.94
N THR A 27 2.54 -6.28 8.93
CA THR A 27 3.13 -5.60 10.10
C THR A 27 2.53 -4.21 10.35
N HIS A 28 1.94 -3.57 9.33
CA HIS A 28 1.33 -2.24 9.44
C HIS A 28 -0.18 -2.28 9.11
N PRO A 29 -1.03 -2.88 9.96
CA PRO A 29 -2.46 -3.08 9.68
C PRO A 29 -3.22 -1.76 9.49
N SER A 30 -2.87 -0.69 10.21
CA SER A 30 -3.48 0.63 10.01
C SER A 30 -3.08 1.28 8.67
N PHE A 31 -1.85 1.05 8.20
CA PHE A 31 -1.41 1.49 6.88
C PHE A 31 -2.15 0.71 5.79
N ARG A 32 -2.23 -0.62 5.93
CA ARG A 32 -3.00 -1.50 5.04
C ARG A 32 -4.45 -1.04 4.94
N ALA A 33 -5.10 -0.77 6.08
CA ALA A 33 -6.47 -0.27 6.12
C ALA A 33 -6.62 1.08 5.38
N LYS A 34 -5.68 2.01 5.55
CA LYS A 34 -5.69 3.29 4.81
C LYS A 34 -5.50 3.08 3.30
N LEU A 35 -4.57 2.21 2.90
CA LEU A 35 -4.25 1.93 1.50
C LEU A 35 -5.43 1.30 0.75
N PHE A 36 -6.05 0.28 1.33
CA PHE A 36 -7.17 -0.44 0.72
C PHE A 36 -8.54 0.17 1.02
N SER A 37 -8.57 1.37 1.62
CA SER A 37 -9.78 2.05 2.07
C SER A 37 -10.53 1.23 3.12
N ASP A 38 -10.28 1.58 4.38
CA ASP A 38 -10.84 0.91 5.53
C ASP A 38 -12.37 0.90 5.46
N SER A 39 -12.95 -0.29 5.51
CA SER A 39 -14.39 -0.47 5.46
C SER A 39 -14.99 -0.01 6.78
N THR A 40 -16.06 0.78 6.71
CA THR A 40 -16.80 1.22 7.91
C THR A 40 -17.34 0.01 8.69
N ASN A 41 -17.73 -1.05 7.98
CA ASN A 41 -18.25 -2.28 8.60
C ASN A 41 -17.16 -3.05 9.35
N ASP A 42 -15.95 -3.11 8.81
CA ASP A 42 -14.85 -3.85 9.44
C ASP A 42 -14.29 -3.07 10.64
N ALA A 43 -14.18 -1.74 10.52
CA ALA A 43 -13.83 -0.88 11.65
C ALA A 43 -14.84 -1.00 12.81
N ALA A 44 -16.14 -0.99 12.50
CA ALA A 44 -17.20 -1.15 13.50
C ALA A 44 -17.19 -2.53 14.18
N LYS A 45 -16.95 -3.61 13.42
CA LYS A 45 -16.80 -4.97 13.98
C LYS A 45 -15.61 -5.08 14.92
N GLU A 46 -14.52 -4.39 14.60
CA GLU A 46 -13.30 -4.33 15.42
C GLU A 46 -13.40 -3.31 16.57
N GLY A 47 -14.54 -2.64 16.75
CA GLY A 47 -14.76 -1.66 17.82
C GLY A 47 -13.89 -0.40 17.69
N ARG A 48 -13.35 -0.13 16.51
CA ARG A 48 -12.44 1.00 16.24
C ARG A 48 -13.06 2.00 15.28
N ALA A 49 -12.58 3.24 15.36
CA ALA A 49 -12.94 4.26 14.36
C ALA A 49 -12.30 3.92 13.00
N LYS A 50 -13.03 4.23 11.92
CA LYS A 50 -12.53 4.07 10.55
C LYS A 50 -11.25 4.85 10.35
N HIS A 51 -10.23 4.18 9.83
CA HIS A 51 -9.00 4.82 9.39
C HIS A 51 -9.23 5.52 8.05
N VAL A 52 -9.67 6.78 8.13
CA VAL A 52 -9.72 7.66 6.97
C VAL A 52 -8.29 8.14 6.71
N GLY A 53 -7.70 7.72 5.59
CA GLY A 53 -6.44 8.28 5.13
C GLY A 53 -6.63 9.76 4.82
N LYS A 54 -5.90 10.65 5.52
CA LYS A 54 -5.78 12.05 5.12
C LYS A 54 -4.93 12.19 3.86
N ASP A 55 -4.03 11.23 3.65
CA ASP A 55 -3.09 11.18 2.54
C ASP A 55 -3.77 10.64 1.28
N SER A 56 -3.36 11.16 0.13
CA SER A 56 -3.80 10.63 -1.16
C SER A 56 -3.30 9.19 -1.34
N LYS A 57 -4.05 8.37 -2.10
CA LYS A 57 -3.59 7.02 -2.45
C LYS A 57 -2.21 7.01 -3.11
N SER A 58 -1.91 8.02 -3.93
CA SER A 58 -0.60 8.18 -4.57
C SER A 58 0.53 8.33 -3.55
N THR A 59 0.30 9.05 -2.45
CA THR A 59 1.27 9.18 -1.34
C THR A 59 1.51 7.84 -0.65
N LEU A 60 0.43 7.10 -0.36
CA LEU A 60 0.53 5.77 0.27
C LEU A 60 1.24 4.75 -0.64
N TYR A 61 0.95 4.76 -1.95
CA TYR A 61 1.69 3.93 -2.90
C TYR A 61 3.17 4.33 -3.00
N GLY A 62 3.51 5.61 -2.83
CA GLY A 62 4.88 6.09 -2.74
C GLY A 62 5.62 5.50 -1.53
N THR A 63 5.02 5.57 -0.34
CA THR A 63 5.59 4.97 0.88
C THR A 63 5.76 3.46 0.77
N LEU A 64 4.79 2.77 0.14
CA LEU A 64 4.93 1.33 -0.10
C LEU A 64 6.06 1.04 -1.11
N ALA A 65 6.20 1.85 -2.15
CA ALA A 65 7.25 1.71 -3.15
C ALA A 65 8.65 1.91 -2.55
N GLU A 66 8.85 2.91 -1.68
CA GLU A 66 10.11 3.14 -0.94
C GLU A 66 10.53 1.96 -0.05
N HIS A 67 9.58 1.12 0.36
CA HIS A 67 9.87 -0.06 1.17
C HIS A 67 10.22 -1.30 0.34
N VAL A 68 9.83 -1.32 -0.94
CA VAL A 68 9.88 -2.51 -1.80
C VAL A 68 11.00 -2.42 -2.84
N PHE A 69 11.27 -1.22 -3.36
CA PHE A 69 12.28 -0.93 -4.38
C PHE A 69 13.46 -0.16 -3.79
#